data_AF-A0A2N2SSN3-F1
#
_entry.id   AF-A0A2N2SSN3-F1
#
_cell.length_a   1.000
_cell.length_b   1.000
_cell.length_c   1.000
_cell.angle_alpha   90.00
_cell.angle_beta   90.00
_cell.angle_gamma   90.00
#
_symmetry.space_group_name_H-M   'P 1'
#
loop_
_entity.id
_entity.type
_entity.pdbx_description
1 polymer ?
#
loop_
_entity_poly.entity_id
_entity_poly.type
_entity_poly.pdbx_seq_one_letter_code
_entity_poly.pdbx_strand_id
1 'polypeptide(L)'
;MSIWLIRAGQHGEYESKFQQEGRVYVTWDLLNVNLANLSDRSQLNAAMTERYTDRKPKTIQNWVSQVWPFAHAMQKGDLVVMPLKSQ
;
A
#
# COMPACT_ATOMS: atom_id res chain seq x y z
N MET A 1 17.88 8.15 3.92
CA MET A 1 17.33 8.36 2.57
C MET A 1 17.07 6.99 1.97
N SER A 2 15.80 6.62 1.84
CA SER A 2 15.38 5.33 1.30
C SER A 2 14.73 5.51 -0.08
N ILE A 3 14.75 4.46 -0.90
CA ILE A 3 14.06 4.41 -2.19
C ILE A 3 12.93 3.39 -2.08
N TRP A 4 11.71 3.82 -2.40
CA TRP A 4 10.51 2.99 -2.35
C TRP A 4 10.02 2.68 -3.76
N LEU A 5 9.95 1.39 -4.09
CA LEU A 5 9.32 0.95 -5.33
C LEU A 5 7.81 0.80 -5.11
N ILE A 6 7.02 1.65 -5.76
CA ILE A 6 5.56 1.64 -5.65
C ILE A 6 4.97 1.34 -7.01
N ARG A 7 4.15 0.29 -7.09
CA ARG A 7 3.45 -0.10 -8.30
C ARG A 7 2.02 0.41 -8.25
N ALA A 8 1.58 1.04 -9.32
CA ALA A 8 0.23 1.59 -9.45
C ALA A 8 -0.78 0.52 -9.91
N GLY A 9 -0.83 -0.60 -9.18
CA GLY A 9 -1.67 -1.75 -9.51
C GLY A 9 -0.95 -2.84 -10.31
N GLN A 10 -1.62 -3.98 -10.50
CA GLN A 10 -1.02 -5.12 -11.22
C GLN A 10 -0.81 -4.78 -12.70
N HIS A 11 -1.73 -4.01 -13.29
CA HIS A 11 -1.72 -3.65 -14.70
C HIS A 11 -1.39 -2.17 -14.95
N GLY A 12 -0.97 -1.43 -13.91
CA GLY A 12 -0.75 0.01 -14.04
C GLY A 12 -2.05 0.83 -14.06
N GLU A 13 -3.15 0.24 -13.59
CA GLU A 13 -4.49 0.87 -13.61
C GLU A 13 -4.57 2.21 -12.86
N TYR A 14 -3.62 2.48 -11.96
CA TYR A 14 -3.55 3.73 -11.20
C TYR A 14 -2.43 4.69 -11.64
N GLU A 15 -1.66 4.36 -12.69
CA GLU A 15 -0.48 5.14 -13.12
C GLU A 15 -0.86 6.60 -13.44
N SER A 16 -1.90 6.79 -14.26
CA SER A 16 -2.39 8.11 -14.65
C SER A 16 -2.80 8.95 -13.44
N LYS A 17 -3.48 8.34 -12.46
CA LYS A 17 -3.92 9.04 -11.25
C LYS A 17 -2.73 9.45 -10.40
N PHE A 18 -1.76 8.56 -10.21
CA PHE A 18 -0.58 8.84 -9.39
C PHE A 18 0.25 9.99 -9.98
N GLN A 19 0.39 9.99 -11.31
CA GLN A 19 1.13 11.02 -12.03
C GLN A 19 0.40 12.37 -12.02
N GLN A 20 -0.90 12.40 -12.33
CA GLN A 20 -1.68 13.64 -12.39
C GLN A 20 -1.79 14.32 -11.03
N GLU A 21 -1.95 13.55 -9.95
CA GLU A 21 -2.09 14.08 -8.60
C GLU A 21 -0.75 14.29 -7.89
N GLY A 22 0.36 13.80 -8.47
CA GLY A 22 1.70 13.84 -7.88
C GLY A 22 1.80 13.08 -6.56
N ARG A 23 1.03 11.99 -6.41
CA ARG A 23 0.85 11.24 -5.16
C ARG A 23 0.74 9.75 -5.42
N VAL A 24 1.18 8.96 -4.45
CA VAL A 24 0.99 7.50 -4.44
C VAL A 24 -0.05 7.10 -3.41
N TYR A 25 -0.76 6.01 -3.70
CA TYR A 25 -1.88 5.55 -2.87
C TYR A 25 -1.74 4.06 -2.52
N VAL A 26 -2.35 3.69 -1.39
CA VAL A 26 -2.66 2.30 -1.06
C VAL A 26 -3.96 1.94 -1.76
N THR A 27 -3.90 0.99 -2.69
CA THR A 27 -5.01 0.67 -3.61
C THR A 27 -5.77 -0.60 -3.18
N TRP A 28 -6.06 -0.72 -1.89
CA TRP A 28 -6.85 -1.83 -1.33
C TRP A 28 -8.29 -1.36 -1.09
N ASP A 29 -9.21 -1.78 -1.95
CA ASP A 29 -10.58 -1.22 -2.02
C ASP A 29 -11.37 -1.28 -0.70
N LEU A 30 -11.21 -2.35 0.08
CA LEU A 30 -11.96 -2.54 1.33
C LEU A 30 -11.22 -1.97 2.54
N LEU A 31 -9.99 -1.48 2.38
CA LEU A 31 -9.16 -0.97 3.46
C LEU A 31 -9.49 0.48 3.80
N ASN A 32 -10.72 0.72 4.26
CA ASN A 32 -11.16 2.02 4.74
C ASN A 32 -10.86 2.20 6.24
N VAL A 33 -9.58 2.24 6.59
CA VAL A 33 -9.10 2.56 7.95
C VAL A 33 -7.96 3.53 7.88
N ASN A 34 -7.85 4.41 8.87
CA ASN A 34 -6.69 5.28 8.98
C ASN A 34 -5.48 4.47 9.45
N LEU A 35 -4.57 4.16 8.52
CA LEU A 35 -3.37 3.39 8.81
C LEU A 35 -2.45 4.07 9.83
N ALA A 36 -2.43 5.41 9.88
CA ALA A 36 -1.61 6.14 10.83
C ALA A 36 -2.04 5.95 12.30
N ASN A 37 -3.30 5.53 12.52
CA ASN A 37 -3.83 5.27 13.86
C ASN A 37 -3.53 3.86 14.36
N LEU A 38 -2.99 2.98 13.51
CA LEU A 38 -2.67 1.61 13.89
C LEU A 38 -1.32 1.61 14.62
N SER A 39 -1.30 1.16 15.88
CA SER A 39 -0.07 1.19 16.68
C SER A 39 0.90 0.07 16.34
N ASP A 40 0.39 -1.02 15.77
CA ASP A 40 1.21 -2.19 15.44
C ASP A 40 0.71 -2.94 14.21
N ARG A 41 1.62 -3.77 13.68
CA ARG A 41 1.39 -4.58 12.48
C ARG A 41 0.31 -5.65 12.67
N SER A 42 0.02 -6.04 13.91
CA SER A 42 -1.02 -7.03 14.21
C SER A 42 -2.42 -6.42 14.07
N GLN A 43 -2.60 -5.14 14.42
CA GLN A 43 -3.86 -4.42 14.21
C GLN A 43 -4.18 -4.29 12.71
N LEU A 44 -3.18 -3.98 11.88
CA LEU A 44 -3.36 -3.97 10.42
C LEU A 44 -3.74 -5.35 9.89
N ASN A 45 -3.13 -6.42 10.42
CA ASN A 45 -3.47 -7.78 10.05
C ASN A 45 -4.91 -8.15 10.43
N ALA A 46 -5.34 -7.79 11.64
CA ALA A 46 -6.72 -7.98 12.09
C ALA A 46 -7.71 -7.21 11.20
N ALA A 47 -7.44 -5.92 10.94
CA ALA A 47 -8.29 -5.08 10.09
C ALA A 47 -8.40 -5.64 8.66
N MET A 48 -7.30 -6.12 8.09
CA MET A 48 -7.29 -6.76 6.78
C MET A 48 -8.06 -8.09 6.80
N THR A 49 -7.89 -8.92 7.82
CA THR A 49 -8.56 -10.22 7.94
C THR A 49 -10.08 -10.07 8.08
N GLU A 50 -10.53 -9.07 8.83
CA GLU A 50 -11.94 -8.73 9.00
C GLU A 50 -12.59 -8.28 7.68
N ARG A 51 -11.85 -7.54 6.84
CA ARG A 51 -12.37 -6.97 5.58
C ARG A 51 -12.27 -7.92 4.40
N TYR A 52 -11.27 -8.80 4.40
CA TYR A 52 -10.94 -9.71 3.30
C TYR A 52 -11.10 -11.16 3.75
N THR A 53 -12.31 -11.52 4.18
CA THR A 53 -12.63 -12.86 4.74
C THR A 53 -12.48 -14.00 3.72
N ASP A 54 -12.51 -13.68 2.43
CA ASP A 54 -12.32 -14.60 1.31
C ASP A 54 -10.85 -14.92 1.01
N ARG A 55 -9.91 -14.18 1.62
CA ARG A 55 -8.48 -14.31 1.33
C ARG A 55 -7.77 -15.22 2.31
N LYS A 56 -6.81 -15.98 1.77
CA LYS A 56 -5.96 -16.87 2.57
C LYS A 56 -5.11 -16.04 3.55
N PRO A 57 -4.86 -16.52 4.78
CA PRO A 57 -4.04 -15.79 5.75
C PRO A 57 -2.65 -15.39 5.24
N LYS A 58 -2.02 -16.24 4.42
CA LYS A 58 -0.72 -15.95 3.80
C LYS A 58 -0.77 -14.75 2.83
N THR A 59 -1.88 -14.57 2.11
CA THR A 59 -2.11 -13.42 1.24
C THR A 59 -2.23 -12.15 2.07
N ILE A 60 -3.02 -12.20 3.15
CA ILE A 60 -3.16 -11.08 4.09
C ILE A 60 -1.81 -10.69 4.68
N GLN A 61 -1.00 -11.64 5.15
CA GLN A 61 0.34 -11.38 5.68
C GLN A 61 1.26 -10.68 4.67
N ASN A 62 1.18 -11.06 3.39
CA ASN A 62 1.93 -10.42 2.30
C ASN A 62 1.42 -8.99 2.02
N TRP A 63 0.11 -8.73 2.11
CA TRP A 63 -0.42 -7.38 1.96
C TRP A 63 -0.02 -6.50 3.15
N VAL A 64 -0.12 -7.03 4.37
CA VAL A 64 0.31 -6.34 5.59
C VAL A 64 1.80 -6.00 5.55
N SER A 65 2.67 -6.85 4.96
CA SER A 65 4.10 -6.52 4.81
C SER A 65 4.36 -5.37 3.83
N GLN A 66 3.47 -5.13 2.87
CA GLN A 66 3.59 -4.05 1.88
C GLN A 66 2.96 -2.74 2.38
N VAL A 67 1.79 -2.84 3.02
CA VAL A 67 1.03 -1.68 3.50
C VAL A 67 1.63 -1.09 4.76
N TRP A 68 2.19 -1.91 5.66
CA TRP A 68 2.75 -1.41 6.92
C TRP A 68 3.90 -0.41 6.73
N PRO A 69 4.93 -0.69 5.91
CA PRO A 69 6.00 0.27 5.64
C PRO A 69 5.50 1.56 4.98
N PHE A 70 4.45 1.48 4.14
CA PHE A 70 3.88 2.65 3.49
C PHE A 70 3.38 3.68 4.50
N ALA A 71 2.74 3.25 5.59
CA ALA A 71 2.19 4.14 6.60
C ALA A 71 3.18 4.53 7.70
N HIS A 72 4.09 3.63 8.09
CA HIS A 72 4.94 3.82 9.28
C HIS A 72 6.43 3.95 9.03
N ALA A 73 6.93 3.52 7.87
CA ALA A 73 8.37 3.53 7.55
C ALA A 73 8.75 4.60 6.52
N MET A 74 7.87 4.90 5.57
CA MET A 74 8.08 5.99 4.60
C MET A 74 8.12 7.34 5.31
N GLN A 75 9.11 8.17 4.97
CA GLN A 75 9.27 9.50 5.56
C GLN A 75 9.28 10.58 4.48
N LYS A 76 8.96 11.82 4.88
CA LYS A 76 9.09 12.97 3.98
C LYS A 76 10.54 13.12 3.55
N GLY A 77 10.76 13.26 2.24
CA GLY A 77 12.10 13.32 1.64
C GLY A 77 12.64 11.99 1.14
N ASP A 78 11.98 10.87 1.41
CA ASP A 78 12.29 9.62 0.72
C ASP A 78 11.88 9.68 -0.76
N LEU A 79 12.60 8.92 -1.59
CA LEU A 79 12.33 8.85 -3.02
C LEU A 79 11.35 7.73 -3.32
N VAL A 80 10.40 8.02 -4.22
CA VAL A 80 9.44 7.03 -4.74
C VAL A 80 9.75 6.79 -6.21
N VAL A 81 9.91 5.52 -6.57
CA VAL A 81 10.06 5.06 -7.94
C VAL A 81 8.80 4.29 -8.33
N MET A 82 8.13 4.76 -9.37
CA MET A 82 6.96 4.09 -9.95
C MET A 82 7.31 3.59 -11.35
N PRO A 83 7.41 2.28 -11.58
CA PRO A 83 7.64 1.75 -12.92
C PRO A 83 6.38 1.97 -13.75
N LEU A 84 6.54 2.54 -14.94
CA LEU A 84 5.47 2.68 -15.92
C LEU A 84 5.39 1.39 -16.75
N LYS A 85 4.20 0.81 -16.84
CA LYS A 85 3.95 -0.34 -17.72
C LYS A 85 3.57 0.06 -19.13
N SER A 86 3.31 1.35 -19.37
CA SER A 86 2.94 1.89 -20.68
C SER A 86 4.13 2.09 -21.64
N GLN A 87 5.26 1.42 -21.43
CA GLN A 87 6.45 1.49 -22.30
C GLN A 87 6.84 0.13 -22.84
#